data_AF-A0A1A6H1X7-F1
#
_entry.id   AF-A0A1A6H1X7-F1
#
_cell.length_a   1.000
_cell.length_b   1.000
_cell.length_c   1.000
_cell.angle_alpha   90.00
_cell.angle_beta   90.00
_cell.angle_gamma   90.00
#
_symmetry.space_group_name_H-M   'P 1'
#
loop_
_entity.id
_entity.type
_entity.pdbx_description
1 polymer ?
#
loop_
_entity_poly.entity_id
_entity_poly.type
_entity_poly.pdbx_seq_one_letter_code
_entity_poly.pdbx_strand_id
1 'polypeptide(L)'
;MGSCELATTLTGTPYYMSPEALKHQGYDAKSDIWHWTSVKLLQELQYLVAHGKLLLCNMQRKIHLQTLQALSEVQKMTPRERMRLRKLQAADEKARKL
;
A
#
# COMPACT_ATOMS: atom_id res chain seq x y z
N MET A 1 38.57 -20.63 28.04
CA MET A 1 37.13 -20.46 27.79
C MET A 1 36.79 -19.01 28.07
N GLY A 2 36.55 -18.24 27.01
CA GLY A 2 36.36 -16.78 27.11
C GLY A 2 34.96 -16.45 27.62
N SER A 3 34.90 -15.73 28.74
CA SER A 3 33.67 -15.19 29.31
C SER A 3 33.16 -14.05 28.43
N CYS A 4 32.09 -14.27 27.66
CA CYS A 4 31.34 -13.18 27.05
C CYS A 4 30.74 -12.35 28.18
N GLU A 5 31.27 -11.15 28.43
CA GLU A 5 30.63 -10.17 29.30
C GLU A 5 29.22 -9.89 28.78
N LEU A 6 28.22 -10.34 29.54
CA LEU A 6 26.83 -10.06 29.28
C LEU A 6 26.60 -8.56 29.53
N ALA A 7 26.34 -7.81 28.47
CA ALA A 7 25.91 -6.42 28.58
C ALA A 7 24.54 -6.39 29.30
N THR A 8 24.52 -5.92 30.54
CA THR A 8 23.31 -5.77 31.37
C THR A 8 22.62 -4.41 31.19
N THR A 9 23.23 -3.52 30.40
CA THR A 9 22.70 -2.18 30.10
C THR A 9 21.56 -2.28 29.08
N LEU A 10 20.33 -2.27 29.56
CA LEU A 10 19.12 -2.21 28.76
C LEU A 10 18.90 -0.79 28.21
N THR A 11 19.41 -0.51 27.01
CA THR A 11 19.08 0.72 26.26
C THR A 11 18.46 0.38 24.92
N GLY A 12 17.19 0.72 24.73
CA GLY A 12 16.49 0.61 23.45
C GLY A 12 14.97 0.81 23.58
N THR A 13 14.28 0.91 22.44
CA THR A 13 12.83 1.13 22.40
C THR A 13 12.09 -0.21 22.60
N PRO A 14 11.13 -0.31 23.54
CA PRO A 14 10.51 -1.59 23.94
C PRO A 14 9.96 -2.46 22.80
N TYR A 15 9.51 -1.85 21.71
CA TYR A 15 8.90 -2.54 20.56
C TYR A 15 9.87 -3.40 19.73
N TYR A 16 11.19 -3.19 19.86
CA TYR A 16 12.19 -3.86 19.04
C TYR A 16 13.10 -4.79 19.86
N MET A 17 12.78 -5.00 21.14
CA MET A 17 13.51 -5.88 22.05
C MET A 17 12.95 -7.30 22.02
N SER A 18 13.84 -8.29 22.04
CA SER A 18 13.47 -9.69 22.26
C SER A 18 12.80 -9.85 23.64
N PRO A 19 11.76 -10.69 23.79
CA PRO A 19 11.10 -10.94 25.08
C PRO A 19 12.04 -11.51 26.16
N GLU A 20 13.20 -12.03 25.78
CA GLU A 20 14.24 -12.53 26.71
C GLU A 20 15.01 -11.37 27.37
N ALA A 21 15.30 -10.30 26.62
CA ALA A 21 15.93 -9.09 27.15
C ALA A 21 14.99 -8.35 28.12
N LEU A 22 13.68 -8.39 27.87
CA LEU A 22 12.66 -7.83 28.77
C LEU A 22 12.49 -8.62 30.08
N LYS A 23 12.97 -9.88 30.13
CA LYS A 23 12.92 -10.76 31.31
C LYS A 23 14.23 -10.78 32.11
N HIS A 24 15.17 -9.86 31.83
CA HIS A 24 16.49 -9.79 32.45
C HIS A 24 17.33 -11.08 32.33
N GLN A 25 17.06 -11.90 31.33
CA GLN A 25 17.98 -12.98 30.96
C GLN A 25 19.11 -12.39 30.11
N GLY A 26 20.33 -12.91 30.26
CA GLY A 26 21.51 -12.38 29.57
C GLY A 26 21.30 -12.27 28.06
N TYR A 27 21.69 -11.14 27.47
CA TYR A 27 21.57 -10.88 26.03
C TYR A 27 22.37 -11.89 25.20
N ASP A 28 21.76 -12.43 24.14
CA ASP A 28 22.36 -13.45 23.27
C ASP A 28 22.25 -13.10 21.77
N ALA A 29 22.95 -13.86 20.91
CA ALA A 29 22.92 -13.66 19.45
C ALA A 29 21.54 -13.89 18.81
N LYS A 30 20.60 -14.56 19.49
CA LYS A 30 19.23 -14.73 18.98
C LYS A 30 18.45 -13.42 19.09
N SER A 31 18.74 -12.62 20.11
CA SER A 31 18.13 -11.30 20.31
C SER A 31 18.43 -10.33 19.15
N ASP A 32 19.63 -10.41 18.56
CA ASP A 32 19.96 -9.66 17.33
C ASP A 32 19.13 -10.11 16.12
N ILE A 33 18.92 -11.43 15.96
CA ILE A 33 18.10 -11.99 14.89
C ILE A 33 16.64 -11.54 15.03
N TRP A 34 16.11 -11.49 16.26
CA TRP A 34 14.79 -10.95 16.56
C TRP A 34 14.67 -9.47 16.21
N HIS A 35 15.69 -8.68 16.53
CA HIS A 35 15.72 -7.26 16.19
C HIS A 35 15.70 -7.06 14.67
N TRP A 36 16.56 -7.77 13.94
CA TRP A 36 16.68 -7.64 12.50
C TRP A 36 15.43 -8.08 11.75
N THR A 37 14.82 -9.19 12.16
CA THR A 37 13.56 -9.67 11.58
C THR A 37 12.42 -8.68 11.83
N SER A 38 12.32 -8.13 13.04
CA SER A 38 11.31 -7.13 13.38
C SER A 38 11.45 -5.85 12.55
N VAL A 39 12.66 -5.31 12.43
CA VAL A 39 12.94 -4.11 11.63
C VAL A 39 12.67 -4.36 10.15
N LYS A 40 13.07 -5.54 9.63
CA LYS A 40 12.85 -5.89 8.23
C LYS A 40 11.37 -6.00 7.89
N LEU A 41 10.59 -6.66 8.76
CA LEU A 41 9.14 -6.77 8.61
C LEU A 41 8.46 -5.40 8.63
N LEU A 42 8.86 -4.52 9.55
CA LEU A 42 8.31 -3.16 9.61
C LEU A 42 8.64 -2.33 8.37
N GLN A 43 9.87 -2.43 7.85
CA GLN A 43 10.26 -1.77 6.60
C GLN A 43 9.46 -2.28 5.40
N GLU A 44 9.19 -3.58 5.35
CA GLU A 44 8.44 -4.22 4.26
C GLU A 44 6.95 -3.84 4.31
N LEU A 45 6.35 -3.80 5.49
CA LEU A 45 4.99 -3.28 5.69
C LEU A 45 4.89 -1.80 5.28
N GLN A 46 5.88 -0.97 5.64
CA GLN A 46 5.89 0.44 5.23
C GLN A 46 6.04 0.59 3.72
N TYR A 47 6.86 -0.24 3.07
CA TYR A 47 6.99 -0.28 1.62
C TYR A 47 5.67 -0.65 0.94
N LEU A 48 4.99 -1.70 1.41
CA LEU A 48 3.70 -2.13 0.86
C LEU A 48 2.61 -1.06 1.00
N VAL A 49 2.54 -0.40 2.16
CA VAL A 49 1.60 0.72 2.39
C VAL A 49 1.89 1.90 1.46
N ALA A 50 3.17 2.26 1.28
CA ALA A 50 3.57 3.35 0.39
C ALA A 50 3.25 3.02 -1.08
N HIS A 51 3.57 1.80 -1.52
CA HIS A 51 3.29 1.34 -2.88
C HIS A 51 1.79 1.26 -3.16
N GLY A 52 0.99 0.76 -2.21
CA GLY A 52 -0.46 0.73 -2.33
C GLY A 52 -1.07 2.12 -2.54
N LYS A 53 -0.64 3.12 -1.74
CA LYS A 53 -1.08 4.52 -1.90
C LYS A 53 -0.72 5.10 -3.27
N LEU A 54 0.50 4.84 -3.77
CA LEU A 54 0.93 5.31 -5.09
C LEU A 54 0.09 4.71 -6.22
N LEU A 55 -0.18 3.41 -6.15
CA LEU A 55 -1.01 2.71 -7.14
C LEU A 55 -2.43 3.29 -7.18
N LEU A 56 -3.06 3.50 -6.03
CA LEU A 56 -4.39 4.10 -5.95
C LEU A 56 -4.42 5.50 -6.58
N CYS A 57 -3.46 6.37 -6.24
CA CYS A 57 -3.37 7.71 -6.81
C CYS A 57 -3.16 7.69 -8.33
N ASN A 58 -2.33 6.76 -8.85
CA ASN A 58 -2.12 6.62 -10.28
C ASN A 58 -3.37 6.12 -11.01
N MET A 59 -4.07 5.14 -10.44
CA MET A 59 -5.33 4.63 -10.98
C MET A 59 -6.39 5.74 -11.01
N GLN A 60 -6.53 6.50 -9.91
CA GLN A 60 -7.47 7.61 -9.84
C GLN A 60 -7.15 8.70 -10.88
N ARG A 61 -5.88 9.07 -11.04
CA ARG A 61 -5.44 10.01 -12.09
C ARG A 61 -5.77 9.50 -13.49
N LYS A 62 -5.54 8.22 -13.76
CA LYS A 62 -5.85 7.60 -15.06
C LYS A 62 -7.35 7.64 -15.35
N ILE A 63 -8.20 7.26 -14.40
CA ILE A 63 -9.67 7.30 -14.54
C ILE A 63 -10.15 8.73 -14.75
N HIS A 64 -9.63 9.68 -13.97
CA HIS A 64 -9.99 11.09 -14.09
C HIS A 64 -9.63 11.63 -15.49
N LEU A 65 -8.43 11.33 -15.98
CA LEU A 65 -8.00 11.75 -17.31
C LEU A 65 -8.89 11.14 -18.41
N GLN A 66 -9.20 9.85 -18.32
CA GLN A 66 -10.10 9.17 -19.25
C GLN A 66 -11.50 9.81 -19.24
N THR A 67 -11.99 10.18 -18.07
CA THR A 67 -13.29 10.85 -17.91
C THR A 67 -13.27 12.23 -18.58
N LEU A 68 -12.23 13.03 -18.35
CA LEU A 68 -12.08 14.34 -18.99
C LEU A 68 -11.98 14.23 -20.51
N GLN A 69 -11.23 13.26 -21.02
CA GLN A 69 -11.12 12.98 -22.46
C GLN A 69 -12.48 12.63 -23.06
N ALA A 70 -13.22 11.71 -22.43
CA ALA A 70 -14.57 11.34 -22.87
C ALA A 70 -15.52 12.54 -22.90
N LEU A 71 -15.47 13.41 -21.88
CA LEU A 71 -16.27 14.64 -21.84
C LEU A 71 -15.89 15.62 -22.96
N SER A 72 -14.59 15.81 -23.21
CA SER A 72 -14.10 16.64 -24.31
C SER A 72 -14.62 16.16 -25.65
N GLU A 73 -14.56 14.85 -25.92
CA GLU A 73 -15.08 14.30 -27.17
C GLU A 73 -16.59 14.54 -27.30
N VAL A 74 -17.37 14.37 -26.22
CA VAL A 74 -18.82 14.64 -26.22
C VAL A 74 -19.15 16.11 -26.47
N GLN A 75 -18.31 17.03 -26.00
CA GLN A 75 -18.50 18.47 -26.22
C GLN A 75 -18.26 18.86 -27.69
N LYS A 76 -17.30 18.24 -28.37
CA LYS A 76 -16.99 18.51 -29.78
C LYS A 76 -18.04 17.97 -30.76
N MET A 77 -18.87 17.03 -30.34
CA MET A 77 -19.86 16.39 -31.21
C MET A 77 -21.04 17.30 -31.53
N THR A 78 -21.63 17.09 -32.70
CA THR A 78 -22.90 17.71 -33.07
C THR A 78 -24.05 17.18 -32.19
N PRO A 79 -25.14 17.97 -32.02
CA PRO A 79 -26.32 17.50 -31.29
C PRO A 79 -26.91 16.18 -31.83
N ARG A 80 -26.80 15.94 -33.14
CA ARG A 80 -27.29 14.70 -33.79
C ARG A 80 -26.47 13.48 -33.42
N GLU A 81 -25.14 13.58 -33.46
CA GLU A 81 -24.24 12.50 -33.03
C GLU A 81 -24.42 12.20 -31.54
N ARG A 82 -24.54 13.26 -30.72
CA ARG A 82 -24.82 13.12 -29.28
C ARG A 82 -26.15 12.42 -29.02
N MET A 83 -27.18 12.71 -29.81
CA MET A 83 -28.47 12.01 -29.73
C MET A 83 -28.35 10.53 -30.11
N ARG A 84 -27.59 10.20 -31.16
CA ARG A 84 -27.33 8.79 -31.55
C ARG A 84 -26.60 8.03 -30.44
N LEU A 85 -25.57 8.64 -29.85
CA LEU A 85 -24.78 8.04 -28.76
C LEU A 85 -25.66 7.72 -27.53
N ARG A 86 -26.57 8.62 -27.15
CA ARG A 86 -27.54 8.35 -26.06
C ARG A 86 -28.46 7.17 -26.35
N LYS A 87 -28.92 7.01 -27.60
CA LYS A 87 -29.76 5.86 -27.99
C LYS A 87 -28.98 4.55 -27.90
N LEU A 88 -27.73 4.56 -28.35
CA LEU A 88 -26.83 3.40 -28.25
C LEU A 88 -26.61 3.02 -26.78
N GLN A 89 -26.24 3.99 -25.94
CA GLN A 89 -26.03 3.76 -24.49
C GLN A 89 -27.29 3.24 -23.79
N ALA A 90 -28.48 3.75 -24.15
CA ALA A 90 -29.74 3.26 -23.59
C ALA A 90 -30.05 1.81 -24.01
N ALA A 91 -29.67 1.41 -25.23
CA ALA A 91 -29.79 0.03 -25.69
C ALA A 91 -28.81 -0.90 -24.97
N ASP A 92 -27.54 -0.49 -24.83
CA ASP A 92 -26.52 -1.26 -24.11
C ASP A 92 -26.90 -1.47 -22.63
N GLU A 93 -27.38 -0.42 -21.96
CA GLU A 93 -27.82 -0.50 -20.56
C GLU A 93 -29.06 -1.40 -20.40
N LYS A 94 -29.96 -1.40 -21.40
CA LYS A 94 -31.10 -2.32 -21.41
C LYS A 94 -30.65 -3.77 -21.62
N ALA A 95 -29.69 -4.01 -22.52
CA ALA A 95 -29.12 -5.34 -22.75
C ALA A 95 -28.38 -5.89 -21.53
N ARG A 96 -27.71 -5.03 -20.77
CA ARG A 96 -26.96 -5.40 -19.56
C ARG A 96 -27.86 -5.74 -18.36
N LYS A 97 -29.15 -5.33 -18.41
CA LYS A 97 -30.17 -5.61 -17.37
C LYS A 97 -31.04 -6.82 -17.67
N LEU A 98 -30.92 -7.40 -18.87
CA LEU A 98 -31.55 -8.66 -19.27
C LEU A 98 -30.65 -9.83 -18.91
#